data_AF-A0A840XI07-F1
#
_entry.id   AF-A0A840XI07-F1
#
_cell.length_a   1.000
_cell.length_b   1.000
_cell.length_c   1.000
_cell.angle_alpha   90.00
_cell.angle_beta   90.00
_cell.angle_gamma   90.00
#
_symmetry.space_group_name_H-M   'P 1'
#
loop_
_entity.id
_entity.type
_entity.pdbx_description
1 polymer ?
#
loop_
_entity_poly.entity_id
_entity_poly.type
_entity_poly.pdbx_seq_one_letter_code
_entity_poly.pdbx_strand_id
1 'polypeptide(L)'
;MTIEAPARRTWRDAAALRVLGSVLAWFSTAAALTLLYRSTDALAALGGYCARGGPYVIAVECTDAIALFMPLSILGGLAALAIGTGLARGFGTPTWLYAWPGLFVSLSIVFFRTFLLGGDGVGLFLGLLFLVMGLAPLAVILPAAPQRMLIGRVDARGRAFWEAHPARAHLLSMAAPAAPGENRASAADWALSLGIAVGASALGVTVGAAWFSSVA
;
A
#
# COMPACT_ATOMS: atom_id res chain seq x y z
N MET A 1 -25.14 -40.47 -8.86
CA MET A 1 -24.76 -39.88 -7.56
C MET A 1 -23.26 -40.06 -7.39
N THR A 2 -22.48 -39.04 -7.72
CA THR A 2 -21.04 -39.01 -7.43
C THR A 2 -20.86 -38.41 -6.04
N ILE A 3 -20.37 -39.20 -5.10
CA ILE A 3 -19.99 -38.72 -3.77
C ILE A 3 -18.70 -37.90 -3.97
N GLU A 4 -18.81 -36.57 -4.00
CA GLU A 4 -17.63 -35.72 -4.00
C GLU A 4 -16.87 -35.94 -2.70
N ALA A 5 -15.62 -36.39 -2.80
CA ALA A 5 -14.74 -36.54 -1.65
C ALA A 5 -14.56 -35.17 -0.97
N PRO A 6 -14.56 -35.08 0.37
CA PRO A 6 -14.41 -33.81 1.06
C PRO A 6 -13.08 -33.16 0.68
N ALA A 7 -13.16 -31.98 0.07
CA ALA A 7 -11.99 -31.20 -0.30
C ALA A 7 -11.10 -30.99 0.94
N ARG A 8 -9.83 -31.40 0.86
CA ARG A 8 -8.88 -31.27 1.97
C ARG A 8 -8.69 -29.78 2.27
N ARG A 9 -9.17 -29.31 3.43
CA ARG A 9 -8.83 -27.97 3.94
C ARG A 9 -7.32 -27.91 4.16
N THR A 10 -6.64 -27.06 3.41
CA THR A 10 -5.23 -26.79 3.65
C THR A 10 -5.11 -25.73 4.74
N TRP A 11 -4.02 -25.75 5.53
CA TRP A 11 -3.75 -24.71 6.54
C TRP A 11 -3.73 -23.30 5.94
N ARG A 12 -3.46 -23.19 4.64
CA ARG A 12 -3.47 -21.94 3.87
C ARG A 12 -4.87 -21.36 3.66
N ASP A 13 -5.92 -22.13 3.92
CA ASP A 13 -7.32 -21.71 3.79
C ASP A 13 -7.90 -21.23 5.12
N ALA A 14 -7.10 -21.24 6.19
CA ALA A 14 -7.53 -20.74 7.48
C ALA A 14 -7.85 -19.23 7.42
N ALA A 15 -9.02 -18.86 7.92
CA ALA A 15 -9.45 -17.46 7.98
C ALA A 15 -8.47 -16.57 8.73
N ALA A 16 -7.86 -17.09 9.78
CA ALA A 16 -6.84 -16.41 10.56
C ALA A 16 -5.62 -16.01 9.70
N LEU A 17 -5.19 -16.85 8.75
CA LEU A 17 -4.03 -16.56 7.91
C LEU A 17 -4.33 -15.40 6.94
N ARG A 18 -5.56 -15.30 6.44
CA ARG A 18 -5.99 -14.21 5.55
C ARG A 18 -6.07 -12.88 6.29
N VAL A 19 -6.65 -12.90 7.48
CA VAL A 19 -6.74 -11.74 8.37
C VAL A 19 -5.34 -11.27 8.76
N LEU A 20 -4.47 -12.19 9.21
CA LEU A 20 -3.08 -11.87 9.54
C LEU A 20 -2.32 -11.34 8.33
N GLY A 21 -2.51 -11.93 7.15
CA GLY A 21 -1.95 -11.45 5.90
C GLY A 21 -2.33 -10.00 5.60
N SER A 22 -3.62 -9.66 5.77
CA SER A 22 -4.11 -8.29 5.58
C SER A 22 -3.54 -7.30 6.60
N VAL A 23 -3.50 -7.69 7.88
CA VAL A 23 -2.90 -6.87 8.95
C VAL A 23 -1.43 -6.60 8.67
N LEU A 24 -0.66 -7.66 8.38
CA LEU A 24 0.76 -7.54 8.08
C LEU A 24 1.00 -6.69 6.83
N ALA A 25 0.21 -6.87 5.78
CA ALA A 25 0.32 -6.08 4.54
C ALA A 25 0.18 -4.58 4.81
N TRP A 26 -0.90 -4.18 5.50
CA TRP A 26 -1.18 -2.78 5.79
C TRP A 26 -0.17 -2.17 6.75
N PHE A 27 0.16 -2.88 7.84
CA PHE A 27 1.16 -2.44 8.80
C PHE A 27 2.52 -2.20 8.14
N SER A 28 3.05 -3.20 7.42
CA SER A 28 4.38 -3.12 6.82
C SER A 28 4.45 -2.14 5.65
N THR A 29 3.39 -2.04 4.84
CA THR A 29 3.33 -1.04 3.76
C THR A 29 3.28 0.38 4.32
N ALA A 30 2.46 0.63 5.34
CA ALA A 30 2.38 1.95 5.97
C ALA A 30 3.69 2.33 6.68
N ALA A 31 4.34 1.39 7.36
CA ALA A 31 5.65 1.59 7.97
C ALA A 31 6.71 1.92 6.90
N ALA A 32 6.77 1.16 5.80
CA ALA A 32 7.69 1.40 4.69
C ALA A 32 7.46 2.78 4.05
N LEU A 33 6.22 3.12 3.73
CA LEU A 33 5.88 4.44 3.17
C LEU A 33 6.24 5.58 4.13
N THR A 34 6.06 5.38 5.44
CA THR A 34 6.43 6.37 6.46
C THR A 34 7.94 6.57 6.52
N LEU A 35 8.72 5.50 6.52
CA LEU A 35 10.19 5.57 6.48
C LEU A 35 10.69 6.27 5.21
N LEU A 36 10.09 5.98 4.06
CA LEU A 36 10.42 6.62 2.79
C LEU A 36 10.04 8.11 2.80
N TYR A 37 8.85 8.45 3.28
CA TYR A 37 8.39 9.84 3.43
C TYR A 37 9.34 10.64 4.34
N ARG A 38 9.73 10.08 5.49
CA ARG A 38 10.67 10.74 6.41
C ARG A 38 12.06 10.89 5.80
N SER A 39 12.54 9.88 5.06
CA SER A 39 13.83 9.94 4.37
C SER A 39 13.84 11.01 3.29
N THR A 40 12.76 11.12 2.52
CA THR A 40 12.62 12.14 1.45
C THR A 40 12.45 13.55 2.00
N ASP A 41 11.72 13.71 3.11
CA ASP A 41 11.63 14.99 3.83
C ASP A 41 13.02 15.44 4.36
N ALA A 42 13.78 14.52 4.93
CA ALA A 42 15.15 14.79 5.38
C ALA A 42 16.10 15.11 4.20
N LEU A 43 15.98 14.40 3.08
CA LEU A 43 16.74 14.68 1.87
C LEU A 43 16.41 16.06 1.28
N ALA A 44 15.13 16.44 1.28
CA ALA A 44 14.70 17.76 0.83
C ALA A 44 15.33 18.87 1.70
N ALA A 45 15.45 18.65 3.01
CA ALA A 45 16.12 19.58 3.92
C ALA A 45 17.63 19.73 3.65
N LEU A 46 18.28 18.73 3.04
CA LEU A 46 19.69 18.78 2.61
C LEU A 46 19.90 19.41 1.22
N GLY A 47 18.82 19.86 0.55
CA GLY A 47 18.89 20.42 -0.80
C GLY A 47 18.60 19.40 -1.92
N GLY A 48 18.03 18.24 -1.58
CA GLY A 48 17.48 17.28 -2.54
C GLY A 48 18.45 16.22 -3.07
N TYR A 49 19.74 16.32 -2.75
CA TYR A 49 20.74 15.30 -3.07
C TYR A 49 21.74 15.11 -1.94
N CYS A 50 22.19 13.88 -1.75
CA CYS A 50 23.31 13.53 -0.91
C CYS A 50 23.94 12.25 -1.47
N ALA A 51 25.20 12.01 -1.14
CA ALA A 51 25.87 10.75 -1.46
C ALA A 51 26.65 10.26 -0.23
N ARG A 52 27.05 8.99 -0.24
CA ARG A 52 27.92 8.43 0.79
C ARG A 52 28.83 7.37 0.17
N GLY A 53 30.12 7.52 0.41
CA GLY A 53 31.15 6.61 -0.08
C GLY A 53 31.49 6.78 -1.57
N GLY A 54 32.73 6.41 -1.92
CA GLY A 54 33.26 6.49 -3.28
C GLY A 54 34.63 7.18 -3.33
N PRO A 55 35.34 7.12 -4.48
CA PRO A 55 36.64 7.76 -4.67
C PRO A 55 36.54 9.27 -4.95
N TYR A 56 35.33 9.81 -5.09
CA TYR A 56 35.07 11.22 -5.42
C TYR A 56 34.75 12.04 -4.18
N VAL A 57 35.09 13.33 -4.21
CA VAL A 57 34.77 14.28 -3.14
C VAL A 57 33.26 14.53 -3.13
N ILE A 58 32.60 14.13 -2.05
CA ILE A 58 31.16 14.28 -1.84
C ILE A 58 30.89 15.70 -1.33
N ALA A 59 30.04 16.45 -2.05
CA ALA A 59 29.68 17.82 -1.66
C ALA A 59 28.71 17.86 -0.46
N VAL A 60 27.80 16.89 -0.36
CA VAL A 60 26.82 16.75 0.72
C VAL A 60 26.73 15.28 1.12
N GLU A 61 27.17 14.96 2.33
CA GLU A 61 27.13 13.61 2.88
C GLU A 61 25.71 13.25 3.34
N CYS A 62 25.26 12.01 3.07
CA CYS A 62 23.98 11.52 3.57
C CYS A 62 24.04 11.21 5.07
N THR A 63 22.97 11.51 5.80
CA THR A 63 22.80 11.02 7.17
C THR A 63 22.65 9.50 7.19
N ASP A 64 23.03 8.87 8.30
CA ASP A 64 22.89 7.42 8.48
C ASP A 64 21.44 6.94 8.29
N ALA A 65 20.47 7.75 8.75
CA ALA A 65 19.05 7.46 8.59
C ALA A 65 18.62 7.39 7.12
N ILE A 66 19.00 8.37 6.28
CA ILE A 66 18.65 8.37 4.85
C ILE A 66 19.30 7.18 4.14
N ALA A 67 20.59 6.95 4.39
CA ALA A 67 21.36 5.88 3.77
C ALA A 67 20.80 4.48 4.08
N LEU A 68 20.26 4.29 5.28
CA LEU A 68 19.66 3.02 5.71
C LEU A 68 18.20 2.89 5.27
N PHE A 69 17.35 3.88 5.59
CA PHE A 69 15.90 3.73 5.49
C PHE A 69 15.36 3.92 4.07
N MET A 70 16.04 4.67 3.21
CA MET A 70 15.59 4.84 1.83
C MET A 70 15.62 3.51 1.05
N PRO A 71 16.73 2.74 0.98
CA PRO A 71 16.70 1.44 0.31
C PRO A 71 15.85 0.41 1.06
N LEU A 72 15.90 0.41 2.39
CA LEU A 72 15.13 -0.54 3.22
C LEU A 72 13.62 -0.35 3.03
N SER A 73 13.13 0.88 2.94
CA SER A 73 11.71 1.15 2.72
C SER A 73 11.23 0.72 1.33
N ILE A 74 12.04 0.92 0.28
CA ILE A 74 11.70 0.49 -1.08
C ILE A 74 11.61 -1.04 -1.14
N LEU A 75 12.67 -1.74 -0.71
CA LEU A 75 12.71 -3.20 -0.76
C LEU A 75 11.73 -3.83 0.22
N GLY A 76 11.64 -3.28 1.43
CA GLY A 76 10.69 -3.70 2.46
C GLY A 76 9.24 -3.50 2.04
N GLY A 77 8.93 -2.37 1.38
CA GLY A 77 7.60 -2.10 0.82
C GLY A 77 7.21 -3.07 -0.29
N LEU A 78 8.12 -3.39 -1.21
CA LEU A 78 7.88 -4.39 -2.26
C LEU A 78 7.67 -5.80 -1.67
N ALA A 79 8.51 -6.20 -0.71
CA ALA A 79 8.36 -7.47 -0.01
C ALA A 79 7.04 -7.55 0.76
N ALA A 80 6.66 -6.47 1.46
CA ALA A 80 5.38 -6.34 2.16
C ALA A 80 4.18 -6.55 1.24
N LEU A 81 4.20 -5.96 0.04
CA LEU A 81 3.13 -6.14 -0.95
C LEU A 81 3.07 -7.58 -1.47
N ALA A 82 4.20 -8.20 -1.77
CA ALA A 82 4.25 -9.58 -2.24
C ALA A 82 3.75 -10.58 -1.17
N ILE A 83 4.23 -10.44 0.06
CA ILE A 83 3.84 -11.31 1.18
C ILE A 83 2.36 -11.08 1.54
N GLY A 84 1.95 -9.82 1.62
CA GLY A 84 0.59 -9.42 1.95
C GLY A 84 -0.43 -9.93 0.95
N THR A 85 -0.16 -9.77 -0.35
CA THR A 85 -1.05 -10.29 -1.41
C THR A 85 -1.12 -11.82 -1.41
N GLY A 86 0.00 -12.50 -1.17
CA GLY A 86 0.07 -13.96 -1.08
C GLY A 86 -0.66 -14.55 0.13
N LEU A 87 -0.59 -13.90 1.29
CA LEU A 87 -1.23 -14.35 2.54
C LEU A 87 -2.71 -13.95 2.61
N ALA A 88 -3.05 -12.71 2.25
CA ALA A 88 -4.43 -12.21 2.31
C ALA A 88 -5.34 -12.87 1.26
N ARG A 89 -4.79 -13.32 0.13
CA ARG A 89 -5.52 -14.06 -0.92
C ARG A 89 -6.82 -13.36 -1.38
N GLY A 90 -6.78 -12.03 -1.45
CA GLY A 90 -7.90 -11.19 -1.85
C GLY A 90 -8.89 -10.83 -0.74
N PHE A 91 -8.63 -11.21 0.51
CA PHE A 91 -9.37 -10.72 1.68
C PHE A 91 -8.92 -9.31 2.05
N GLY A 92 -9.89 -8.45 2.38
CA GLY A 92 -9.66 -7.12 2.89
C GLY A 92 -9.29 -6.10 1.82
N THR A 93 -9.08 -4.86 2.25
CA THR A 93 -8.70 -3.74 1.37
C THR A 93 -7.37 -4.06 0.65
N PRO A 94 -7.33 -4.12 -0.69
CA PRO A 94 -6.16 -4.59 -1.43
C PRO A 94 -5.01 -3.56 -1.36
N THR A 95 -3.99 -3.86 -0.57
CA THR A 95 -2.88 -2.92 -0.28
C THR A 95 -2.14 -2.47 -1.54
N TRP A 96 -1.95 -3.34 -2.54
CA TRP A 96 -1.33 -2.99 -3.83
C TRP A 96 -2.00 -1.80 -4.53
N LEU A 97 -3.33 -1.70 -4.45
CA LEU A 97 -4.08 -0.63 -5.09
C LEU A 97 -3.81 0.74 -4.44
N TYR A 98 -3.48 0.75 -3.15
CA TYR A 98 -3.20 1.96 -2.38
C TYR A 98 -1.71 2.26 -2.26
N ALA A 99 -0.82 1.29 -2.55
CA ALA A 99 0.63 1.50 -2.48
C ALA A 99 1.09 2.61 -3.43
N TRP A 100 0.60 2.59 -4.67
CA TRP A 100 0.92 3.59 -5.68
C TRP A 100 0.39 4.99 -5.30
N PRO A 101 -0.92 5.18 -5.03
CA PRO A 101 -1.42 6.46 -4.53
C PRO A 101 -0.71 6.93 -3.25
N GLY A 102 -0.48 6.03 -2.29
CA GLY A 102 0.21 6.36 -1.04
C GLY A 102 1.63 6.88 -1.26
N LEU A 103 2.38 6.26 -2.16
CA LEU A 103 3.72 6.70 -2.56
C LEU A 103 3.68 8.10 -3.18
N PHE A 104 2.83 8.32 -4.18
CA PHE A 104 2.83 9.57 -4.92
C PHE A 104 2.20 10.73 -4.16
N VAL A 105 1.15 10.48 -3.39
CA VAL A 105 0.55 11.49 -2.51
C VAL A 105 1.53 11.88 -1.39
N SER A 106 2.25 10.92 -0.79
CA SER A 106 3.26 11.25 0.23
C SER A 106 4.41 12.10 -0.34
N LEU A 107 4.90 11.79 -1.55
CA LEU A 107 5.89 12.63 -2.25
C LEU A 107 5.34 14.02 -2.57
N SER A 108 4.08 14.12 -3.02
CA SER A 108 3.45 15.43 -3.31
C SER A 108 3.43 16.34 -2.09
N ILE A 109 3.22 15.79 -0.89
CA ILE A 109 3.24 16.54 0.36
C ILE A 109 4.63 17.16 0.60
N VAL A 110 5.71 16.42 0.35
CA VAL A 110 7.08 16.93 0.50
C VAL A 110 7.32 18.12 -0.43
N PHE A 111 6.97 17.99 -1.71
CA PHE A 111 7.15 19.06 -2.70
C PHE A 111 6.25 20.29 -2.46
N PHE A 112 5.01 20.09 -2.02
CA PHE A 112 4.18 21.24 -1.60
C PHE A 112 4.77 21.93 -0.38
N ARG A 113 5.32 21.18 0.58
CA ARG A 113 6.00 21.77 1.73
C ARG A 113 7.24 22.57 1.31
N THR A 114 8.06 22.08 0.37
CA THR A 114 9.21 22.85 -0.12
C THR A 114 8.79 24.14 -0.83
N PHE A 115 7.72 24.10 -1.61
CA PHE A 115 7.13 25.30 -2.20
C PHE A 115 6.61 26.29 -1.14
N LEU A 116 5.83 25.80 -0.16
CA LEU A 116 5.22 26.66 0.86
C LEU A 116 6.25 27.34 1.77
N LEU A 117 7.38 26.68 2.03
CA LEU A 117 8.44 27.21 2.90
C LEU A 117 9.52 27.99 2.14
N GLY A 118 9.83 27.60 0.90
CA GLY A 118 10.94 28.16 0.12
C GLY A 118 10.52 29.04 -1.06
N GLY A 119 9.24 29.09 -1.41
CA GLY A 119 8.75 29.78 -2.61
C GLY A 119 9.19 29.14 -3.93
N ASP A 120 9.63 27.88 -3.91
CA ASP A 120 10.15 27.19 -5.08
C ASP A 120 9.03 26.72 -6.03
N GLY A 121 8.88 27.43 -7.16
CA GLY A 121 7.89 27.09 -8.18
C GLY A 121 8.07 25.68 -8.78
N VAL A 122 9.29 25.12 -8.76
CA VAL A 122 9.52 23.74 -9.19
C VAL A 122 8.85 22.76 -8.24
N GLY A 123 8.95 23.00 -6.93
CA GLY A 123 8.22 22.24 -5.90
C GLY A 123 6.70 22.25 -6.12
N LEU A 124 6.10 23.40 -6.48
CA LEU A 124 4.67 23.46 -6.79
C LEU A 124 4.30 22.57 -7.98
N PHE A 125 5.07 22.68 -9.07
CA PHE A 125 4.84 21.90 -10.27
C PHE A 125 4.96 20.39 -10.01
N LEU A 126 6.05 19.96 -9.35
CA LEU A 126 6.28 18.56 -9.01
C LEU A 126 5.24 18.04 -8.02
N GLY A 127 4.84 18.84 -7.03
CA GLY A 127 3.77 18.51 -6.09
C GLY A 127 2.46 18.21 -6.81
N LEU A 128 2.03 19.09 -7.73
CA LEU A 128 0.83 18.87 -8.54
C LEU A 128 0.94 17.64 -9.43
N LEU A 129 2.07 17.46 -10.11
CA LEU A 129 2.32 16.31 -10.97
C LEU A 129 2.16 15.00 -10.20
N PHE A 130 2.84 14.86 -9.06
CA PHE A 130 2.75 13.66 -8.23
C PHE A 130 1.37 13.45 -7.61
N LEU A 131 0.69 14.53 -7.21
CA LEU A 131 -0.68 14.45 -6.72
C LEU A 131 -1.62 13.86 -7.79
N VAL A 132 -1.54 14.36 -9.03
CA VAL A 132 -2.33 13.84 -10.15
C VAL A 132 -1.97 12.38 -10.44
N MET A 133 -0.68 12.03 -10.47
CA MET A 133 -0.23 10.65 -10.69
C MET A 133 -0.69 9.67 -9.60
N GLY A 134 -0.82 10.16 -8.36
CA GLY A 134 -1.31 9.37 -7.23
C GLY A 134 -2.84 9.19 -7.25
N LEU A 135 -3.59 10.25 -7.54
CA LEU A 135 -5.06 10.25 -7.46
C LEU A 135 -5.76 9.79 -8.73
N ALA A 136 -5.17 9.98 -9.92
CA ALA A 136 -5.80 9.62 -11.19
C ALA A 136 -6.19 8.13 -11.28
N PRO A 137 -5.35 7.16 -10.88
CA PRO A 137 -5.74 5.74 -10.89
C PRO A 137 -6.93 5.46 -9.95
N LEU A 138 -6.98 6.11 -8.79
CA LEU A 138 -8.10 5.96 -7.84
C LEU A 138 -9.39 6.50 -8.44
N ALA A 139 -9.35 7.68 -9.07
CA ALA A 139 -10.52 8.31 -9.68
C ALA A 139 -11.12 7.46 -10.80
N VAL A 140 -10.29 6.72 -11.55
CA VAL A 140 -10.74 5.83 -12.63
C VAL A 140 -11.30 4.51 -12.09
N ILE A 141 -10.69 3.93 -11.05
CA ILE A 141 -11.05 2.58 -10.55
C ILE A 141 -12.23 2.62 -9.58
N LEU A 142 -12.36 3.67 -8.77
CA LEU A 142 -13.40 3.81 -7.74
C LEU A 142 -14.84 3.65 -8.27
N PRO A 143 -15.26 4.30 -9.38
CA PRO A 143 -16.60 4.14 -9.91
C PRO A 143 -16.85 2.73 -10.50
N ALA A 144 -15.79 2.01 -10.91
CA ALA A 144 -15.92 0.71 -11.56
C ALA A 144 -16.13 -0.45 -10.56
N ALA A 145 -15.51 -0.39 -9.38
CA ALA A 145 -15.57 -1.49 -8.41
C ALA A 145 -15.31 -1.05 -6.95
N PRO A 146 -16.18 -0.23 -6.34
CA PRO A 146 -15.95 0.32 -5.00
C PRO A 146 -15.84 -0.79 -3.93
N GLN A 147 -16.62 -1.85 -4.06
CA GLN A 147 -16.57 -3.00 -3.14
C GLN A 147 -15.21 -3.70 -3.18
N ARG A 148 -14.67 -3.99 -4.38
CA ARG A 148 -13.34 -4.62 -4.52
C ARG A 148 -12.22 -3.76 -3.94
N MET A 149 -12.35 -2.43 -4.06
CA MET A 149 -11.36 -1.48 -3.53
C MET A 149 -11.37 -1.38 -2.01
N LEU A 150 -12.50 -1.64 -1.35
CA LEU A 150 -12.66 -1.39 0.09
C LEU A 150 -12.62 -2.67 0.92
N ILE A 151 -13.22 -3.76 0.45
CA ILE A 151 -13.32 -5.03 1.19
C ILE A 151 -12.62 -6.22 0.52
N GLY A 152 -12.13 -6.05 -0.70
CA GLY A 152 -11.51 -7.12 -1.47
C GLY A 152 -12.51 -8.00 -2.22
N ARG A 153 -12.10 -9.24 -2.54
CA ARG A 153 -12.85 -10.18 -3.39
C ARG A 153 -13.52 -11.31 -2.62
N VAL A 154 -13.02 -11.62 -1.43
CA VAL A 154 -13.44 -12.77 -0.63
C VAL A 154 -13.62 -12.38 0.83
N ASP A 155 -14.54 -13.05 1.52
CA ASP A 155 -14.70 -12.91 2.97
C ASP A 155 -13.53 -13.57 3.73
N ALA A 156 -13.51 -13.42 5.05
CA ALA A 156 -12.47 -14.03 5.89
C ALA A 156 -12.43 -15.57 5.76
N ARG A 157 -13.55 -16.21 5.42
CA ARG A 157 -13.65 -17.66 5.22
C ARG A 157 -13.30 -18.10 3.79
N GLY A 158 -13.05 -17.15 2.90
CA GLY A 158 -12.71 -17.37 1.51
C GLY A 158 -13.86 -17.57 0.54
N ARG A 159 -15.08 -17.22 0.94
CA ARG A 159 -16.23 -17.18 0.03
C ARG A 159 -16.15 -15.90 -0.80
N ALA A 160 -16.22 -16.04 -2.12
CA ALA A 160 -16.22 -14.91 -3.03
C ALA A 160 -17.46 -14.05 -2.80
N PHE A 161 -17.27 -12.73 -2.80
CA PHE A 161 -18.40 -11.81 -2.72
C PHE A 161 -19.16 -11.75 -4.04
N TRP A 162 -20.46 -11.44 -3.93
CA TRP A 162 -21.30 -11.10 -5.06
C TRP A 162 -20.90 -9.75 -5.64
N GLU A 163 -20.93 -9.64 -6.96
CA GLU A 163 -20.60 -8.42 -7.70
C GLU A 163 -21.67 -8.17 -8.76
N ALA A 164 -22.36 -7.02 -8.64
CA ALA A 164 -23.47 -6.64 -9.52
C ALA A 164 -23.06 -6.54 -10.99
N HIS A 165 -21.84 -6.08 -11.23
CA HIS A 165 -21.24 -5.98 -12.54
C HIS A 165 -19.93 -6.75 -12.47
N PRO A 166 -19.82 -7.97 -13.05
CA PRO A 166 -18.57 -8.71 -13.10
C PRO A 166 -17.62 -7.99 -14.07
N ALA A 167 -17.10 -6.84 -13.63
CA ALA A 167 -16.08 -6.11 -14.34
C ALA A 167 -14.83 -6.99 -14.40
N ARG A 168 -14.16 -7.00 -15.57
CA ARG A 168 -12.88 -7.70 -15.74
C ARG A 168 -11.94 -7.29 -14.61
N ALA A 169 -11.11 -8.22 -14.16
CA ALA A 169 -10.18 -7.98 -13.06
C ALA A 169 -9.29 -6.74 -13.33
N HIS A 170 -8.89 -6.54 -14.60
CA HIS A 170 -8.20 -5.36 -15.13
C HIS A 170 -8.58 -5.14 -16.60
N LEU A 171 -8.45 -3.91 -17.11
CA LEU A 171 -8.74 -3.55 -18.52
C LEU A 171 -7.98 -4.43 -19.53
N LEU A 172 -6.78 -4.87 -19.17
CA LEU A 172 -5.90 -5.71 -20.00
C LEU A 172 -6.06 -7.22 -19.74
N SER A 173 -6.91 -7.63 -18.80
CA SER A 173 -7.11 -9.05 -18.52
C SER A 173 -7.95 -9.70 -19.62
N MET A 174 -7.39 -10.73 -20.27
CA MET A 174 -8.13 -11.59 -21.21
C MET A 174 -8.91 -12.71 -20.51
N ALA A 175 -8.71 -12.88 -19.20
CA ALA A 175 -9.42 -13.90 -18.44
C ALA A 175 -10.92 -13.53 -18.36
N ALA A 176 -11.77 -14.55 -18.51
CA ALA A 176 -13.20 -14.39 -18.26
C ALA A 176 -13.41 -13.85 -16.83
N PRO A 177 -14.35 -12.92 -16.62
CA PRO A 177 -14.72 -12.50 -15.27
C PRO A 177 -15.04 -13.72 -14.41
N ALA A 178 -14.57 -13.74 -13.17
CA ALA A 178 -14.95 -14.78 -12.23
C ALA A 178 -16.48 -14.82 -12.12
N ALA A 179 -17.06 -16.02 -12.04
CA ALA A 179 -18.48 -16.17 -11.77
C ALA A 179 -18.82 -15.39 -10.49
N PRO A 180 -19.91 -14.60 -10.48
CA PRO A 180 -20.28 -13.81 -9.31
C PRO A 180 -20.45 -14.75 -8.12
N GLY A 181 -19.80 -14.42 -7.00
CA GLY A 181 -19.98 -15.16 -5.76
C GLY A 181 -21.41 -15.03 -5.25
N GLU A 182 -21.88 -15.97 -4.44
CA GLU A 182 -23.23 -15.91 -3.86
C GLU A 182 -23.28 -15.05 -2.57
N ASN A 183 -22.12 -14.72 -2.00
CA ASN A 183 -22.03 -14.09 -0.68
C ASN A 183 -22.19 -12.57 -0.77
N ARG A 184 -23.23 -12.00 -0.17
CA ARG A 184 -23.34 -10.54 -0.01
C ARG A 184 -22.47 -10.08 1.15
N ALA A 185 -21.74 -8.98 0.97
CA ALA A 185 -20.90 -8.42 2.02
C ALA A 185 -21.74 -7.95 3.22
N SER A 186 -21.45 -8.48 4.40
CA SER A 186 -22.11 -8.08 5.64
C SER A 186 -21.43 -6.86 6.26
N ALA A 187 -22.13 -6.14 7.15
CA ALA A 187 -21.54 -5.01 7.88
C ALA A 187 -20.28 -5.41 8.67
N ALA A 188 -20.21 -6.66 9.16
CA ALA A 188 -19.04 -7.20 9.84
C ALA A 188 -17.84 -7.34 8.91
N ASP A 189 -18.04 -7.73 7.65
CA ASP A 189 -16.96 -7.83 6.65
C ASP A 189 -16.37 -6.44 6.35
N TRP A 190 -17.23 -5.43 6.22
CA TRP A 190 -16.82 -4.03 6.04
C TRP A 190 -16.03 -3.51 7.24
N ALA A 191 -16.59 -3.67 8.45
CA ALA A 191 -15.95 -3.21 9.68
C ALA A 191 -14.60 -3.89 9.90
N LEU A 192 -14.50 -5.20 9.66
CA LEU A 192 -13.26 -5.94 9.80
C LEU A 192 -12.22 -5.49 8.78
N SER A 193 -12.58 -5.39 7.49
CA SER A 193 -11.65 -5.00 6.43
C SER A 193 -11.12 -3.57 6.64
N LEU A 194 -12.03 -2.61 6.80
CA LEU A 194 -11.66 -1.20 6.98
C LEU A 194 -10.97 -0.96 8.32
N GLY A 195 -11.42 -1.65 9.37
CA GLY A 195 -10.78 -1.59 10.69
C GLY A 195 -9.34 -2.08 10.65
N ILE A 196 -9.07 -3.17 9.92
CA ILE A 196 -7.69 -3.65 9.69
C ILE A 196 -6.90 -2.61 8.91
N ALA A 197 -7.42 -2.12 7.79
CA ALA A 197 -6.70 -1.17 6.95
C ALA A 197 -6.32 0.10 7.72
N VAL A 198 -7.28 0.70 8.44
CA VAL A 198 -7.05 1.92 9.22
C VAL A 198 -6.16 1.64 10.43
N GLY A 199 -6.50 0.63 11.25
CA GLY A 199 -5.79 0.34 12.49
C GLY A 199 -4.34 -0.11 12.25
N ALA A 200 -4.12 -1.02 11.31
CA ALA A 200 -2.78 -1.49 10.98
C ALA A 200 -1.95 -0.40 10.29
N SER A 201 -2.56 0.44 9.44
CA SER A 201 -1.84 1.59 8.85
C SER A 201 -1.43 2.61 9.89
N ALA A 202 -2.34 2.98 10.81
CA ALA A 202 -2.03 3.92 11.89
C ALA A 202 -0.88 3.38 12.76
N LEU A 203 -0.93 2.09 13.12
CA LEU A 203 0.15 1.45 13.86
C LEU A 203 1.46 1.46 13.06
N GLY A 204 1.42 1.12 11.76
CA GLY A 204 2.59 1.15 10.88
C GLY A 204 3.22 2.54 10.77
N VAL A 205 2.40 3.58 10.66
CA VAL A 205 2.86 4.99 10.66
C VAL A 205 3.53 5.35 11.97
N THR A 206 2.90 5.03 13.11
CA THR A 206 3.48 5.37 14.43
C THR A 206 4.82 4.66 14.66
N VAL A 207 4.90 3.36 14.36
CA VAL A 207 6.13 2.57 14.50
C VAL A 207 7.20 3.06 13.53
N GLY A 208 6.85 3.31 12.25
CA GLY A 208 7.79 3.82 11.26
C GLY A 208 8.34 5.20 11.63
N ALA A 209 7.50 6.10 12.13
CA ALA A 209 7.92 7.43 12.58
C ALA A 209 8.82 7.36 13.83
N ALA A 210 8.47 6.51 14.81
CA ALA A 210 9.28 6.30 16.00
C ALA A 210 10.65 5.71 15.66
N TRP A 211 10.67 4.72 14.76
CA TRP A 211 11.91 4.08 14.32
C TRP A 211 12.81 5.04 13.54
N PHE A 212 12.26 5.84 12.64
CA PHE A 212 13.05 6.87 11.96
C PHE A 212 13.68 7.84 12.97
N SER A 213 12.88 8.30 13.93
CA SER A 213 13.31 9.28 14.95
C SER A 213 14.32 8.73 15.96
N SER A 214 14.47 7.40 16.08
CA SER A 214 15.49 6.80 16.95
C SER A 214 16.87 6.70 16.29
N VAL A 215 16.96 6.96 14.98
CA VAL A 215 18.21 6.85 14.19
C VAL A 215 18.63 8.20 13.60
N ALA A 216 17.66 9.05 13.25
CA ALA A 216 17.89 10.40 12.74
C ALA A 216 18.32 11.38 13.84
#